data_AF-G1VJQ3-F1
#
_entry.id   AF-G1VJQ3-F1
#
_cell.length_a   1.000
_cell.length_b   1.000
_cell.length_c   1.000
_cell.angle_alpha   90.00
_cell.angle_beta   90.00
_cell.angle_gamma   90.00
#
_symmetry.space_group_name_H-M   'P 1'
#
loop_
_entity.id
_entity.type
_entity.pdbx_description
1 polymer ?
#
loop_
_entity_poly.entity_id
_entity_poly.type
_entity_poly.pdbx_seq_one_letter_code
_entity_poly.pdbx_strand_id
1 'polypeptide(L)'
;MAYVTVPKDLTKIKSKVMFNLTKRQLLCFGAAVAIGLPLFFLTKDSAGTTTAALCMVLAMLPMFLLAMYEKNGQPLEVIIRQFVEVKFLRPKERPYQTNNFYTALARQERLDKEVRAIVKGKGKDPKQKA
;
A
#
# COMPACT_ATOMS: atom_id res chain seq x y z
N MET A 1 -27.66 16.73 -19.24
CA MET A 1 -26.29 16.44 -18.74
C MET A 1 -25.44 16.13 -19.96
N ALA A 2 -24.41 16.94 -20.24
CA ALA A 2 -23.52 16.71 -21.38
C ALA A 2 -22.63 15.49 -21.08
N TYR A 3 -22.92 14.36 -21.75
CA TYR A 3 -22.07 13.17 -21.71
C TYR A 3 -20.81 13.47 -22.54
N VAL A 4 -19.76 13.94 -21.88
CA VAL A 4 -18.42 13.96 -22.48
C VAL A 4 -17.92 12.53 -22.47
N THR A 5 -17.54 12.01 -23.64
CA THR A 5 -16.90 10.70 -23.78
C THR A 5 -15.51 10.78 -23.14
N VAL A 6 -15.44 10.66 -21.81
CA VAL A 6 -14.17 10.51 -21.12
C VAL A 6 -13.54 9.23 -21.67
N PRO A 7 -12.38 9.30 -22.34
CA PRO A 7 -11.71 8.11 -22.81
C PRO A 7 -11.38 7.27 -21.58
N LYS A 8 -11.81 6.00 -21.58
CA LYS A 8 -11.63 5.04 -20.48
C LYS A 8 -10.16 4.76 -20.11
N ASP A 9 -9.22 5.36 -20.83
CA ASP A 9 -7.78 5.09 -20.79
C ASP A 9 -6.91 6.19 -20.15
N LEU A 10 -7.49 7.17 -19.45
CA LEU A 10 -6.71 8.16 -18.69
C LEU A 10 -5.82 7.50 -17.61
N THR A 11 -6.20 6.33 -17.10
CA THR A 11 -5.43 5.55 -16.12
C THR A 11 -4.16 4.91 -16.68
N LYS A 12 -4.00 4.83 -18.01
CA LYS A 12 -2.80 4.30 -18.67
C LYS A 12 -1.72 5.37 -18.90
N ILE A 13 -2.05 6.65 -18.70
CA ILE A 13 -1.10 7.75 -18.92
C ILE A 13 -0.09 7.75 -17.77
N LYS A 14 1.10 7.21 -18.03
CA LYS A 14 2.22 7.24 -17.08
C LYS A 14 2.77 8.66 -16.99
N SER A 15 2.73 9.24 -15.79
CA SER A 15 3.40 10.50 -15.50
C SER A 15 4.91 10.36 -15.73
N LYS A 16 5.42 11.06 -16.73
CA LYS A 16 6.85 11.19 -17.05
C LYS A 16 7.38 12.39 -16.28
N VAL A 17 8.46 12.20 -15.51
CA VAL A 17 8.87 13.19 -14.50
C VAL A 17 10.10 13.97 -14.92
N MET A 18 11.09 13.28 -15.48
CA MET A 18 12.30 13.89 -16.01
C MET A 18 12.79 13.04 -17.19
N PHE A 19 13.25 13.68 -18.28
CA PHE A 19 13.81 12.99 -19.46
C PHE A 19 12.90 11.94 -20.12
N ASN A 20 11.57 12.14 -20.14
CA ASN A 20 10.63 11.16 -20.72
C ASN A 20 10.58 9.81 -19.95
N LEU A 21 11.23 9.72 -18.78
CA LEU A 21 11.29 8.53 -17.94
C LEU A 21 10.30 8.60 -16.76
N THR A 22 9.88 7.41 -16.33
CA THR A 22 9.05 7.23 -15.12
C THR A 22 9.91 7.31 -13.86
N LYS A 23 9.33 7.70 -12.72
CA LYS A 23 10.05 7.78 -11.42
C LYS A 23 10.79 6.49 -11.06
N ARG A 24 10.20 5.35 -11.41
CA ARG A 24 10.74 4.00 -11.19
C ARG A 24 11.99 3.71 -12.00
N GLN A 25 11.99 4.12 -13.27
CA GLN A 25 13.15 3.97 -14.15
C GLN A 25 14.32 4.79 -13.60
N LEU A 26 14.07 6.01 -13.14
CA LEU A 26 15.12 6.84 -12.52
C LEU A 26 15.73 6.20 -11.28
N LEU A 27 14.90 5.67 -10.37
CA LEU A 27 15.40 5.01 -9.17
C LEU A 27 16.23 3.77 -9.51
N CYS A 28 15.73 2.93 -10.42
CA CYS A 28 16.38 1.67 -10.77
C CYS A 28 17.66 1.89 -11.59
N PHE A 29 17.67 2.85 -12.50
CA PHE A 29 18.89 3.27 -13.20
C PHE A 29 19.90 3.92 -12.27
N GLY A 30 19.45 4.73 -11.30
CA GLY A 30 20.32 5.29 -10.28
C GLY A 30 21.03 4.21 -9.47
N ALA A 31 20.28 3.19 -9.02
CA ALA A 31 20.85 2.04 -8.31
C ALA A 31 21.79 1.21 -9.21
N ALA A 32 21.43 0.98 -10.47
CA ALA A 32 22.26 0.25 -11.42
C ALA A 32 23.61 0.95 -11.64
N VAL A 33 23.60 2.26 -11.85
CA VAL A 33 24.80 3.09 -12.03
C VAL A 33 25.65 3.09 -10.76
N ALA A 34 25.02 3.21 -9.58
CA ALA A 34 25.71 3.19 -8.29
C ALA A 34 26.44 1.86 -8.01
N ILE A 35 25.96 0.75 -8.56
CA ILE A 35 26.60 -0.57 -8.41
C ILE A 35 27.60 -0.84 -9.54
N GLY A 36 27.23 -0.54 -10.77
CA GLY A 36 28.03 -0.88 -11.95
C GLY A 36 29.29 -0.03 -12.12
N LEU A 37 29.27 1.25 -11.74
CA LEU A 37 30.48 2.10 -11.79
C LEU A 37 31.58 1.59 -10.84
N PRO A 38 31.30 1.34 -9.53
CA PRO A 38 32.29 0.75 -8.64
C PRO A 38 32.80 -0.61 -9.15
N LEU A 39 31.91 -1.48 -9.64
CA LEU A 39 32.31 -2.76 -10.22
C LEU A 39 33.25 -2.60 -11.41
N PHE A 40 33.00 -1.62 -12.29
CA PHE A 40 33.88 -1.35 -13.42
C PHE A 40 35.26 -0.87 -12.98
N PHE A 41 35.35 0.08 -12.05
CA PHE A 41 36.64 0.57 -11.56
C PHE A 41 37.45 -0.52 -10.85
N LEU A 42 36.81 -1.40 -10.08
CA LEU A 42 37.48 -2.51 -9.41
C LEU A 42 37.97 -3.60 -10.37
N THR A 43 37.23 -3.87 -11.45
CA THR A 43 37.56 -4.94 -12.41
C THR A 43 38.43 -4.48 -13.58
N LYS A 44 38.45 -3.17 -13.86
CA LYS A 44 39.26 -2.54 -14.92
C LYS A 44 40.74 -2.90 -14.84
N ASP A 45 41.31 -2.89 -13.64
CA ASP A 45 42.76 -3.04 -13.46
C ASP A 45 43.23 -4.50 -13.52
N SER A 46 42.35 -5.47 -13.27
CA SER A 46 42.71 -6.91 -13.30
C SER A 46 42.30 -7.61 -14.58
N ALA A 47 41.12 -7.30 -15.14
CA ALA A 47 40.52 -8.08 -16.22
C ALA A 47 40.57 -7.39 -17.59
N GLY A 48 41.06 -6.15 -17.67
CA GLY A 48 41.05 -5.35 -18.89
C GLY A 48 39.70 -4.68 -19.16
N THR A 49 39.72 -3.60 -19.94
CA THR A 49 38.58 -2.68 -20.12
C THR A 49 37.36 -3.33 -20.77
N THR A 50 37.56 -4.23 -21.74
CA THR A 50 36.50 -4.95 -22.45
C THR A 50 35.75 -5.91 -21.54
N THR A 51 36.46 -6.71 -20.77
CA THR A 51 35.91 -7.71 -19.84
C THR A 51 35.23 -7.03 -18.65
N ALA A 52 35.82 -5.96 -18.13
CA ALA A 52 35.21 -5.13 -17.08
C ALA A 52 33.90 -4.48 -17.55
N ALA A 53 33.85 -3.97 -18.79
CA ALA A 53 32.63 -3.40 -19.36
C ALA A 53 31.51 -4.45 -19.54
N LEU A 54 31.85 -5.66 -19.99
CA LEU A 54 30.89 -6.77 -20.07
C LEU A 54 30.35 -7.16 -18.69
N CYS A 55 31.21 -7.26 -17.68
CA CYS A 55 30.79 -7.51 -16.29
C CYS A 55 29.87 -6.41 -15.75
N MET A 56 30.18 -5.14 -16.03
CA MET A 56 29.33 -4.01 -15.64
C MET A 56 27.93 -4.11 -16.26
N VAL A 57 27.84 -4.40 -17.56
CA VAL A 57 26.55 -4.54 -18.27
C VAL A 57 25.75 -5.72 -17.71
N LEU A 58 26.39 -6.87 -17.50
CA LEU A 58 25.74 -8.05 -16.93
C LEU A 58 25.22 -7.78 -15.52
N ALA A 59 25.95 -7.03 -14.70
CA ALA A 59 25.51 -6.65 -13.36
C ALA A 59 24.34 -5.64 -13.38
N MET A 60 24.29 -4.74 -14.37
CA MET A 60 23.20 -3.77 -14.52
C MET A 60 21.92 -4.38 -15.12
N LEU A 61 22.05 -5.41 -15.95
CA LEU A 61 20.95 -6.09 -16.65
C LEU A 61 19.77 -6.51 -15.74
N PRO A 62 19.98 -7.20 -14.59
CA PRO A 62 18.87 -7.57 -13.72
C PRO A 62 18.12 -6.35 -13.16
N MET A 63 18.83 -5.28 -12.79
CA MET A 63 18.19 -4.04 -12.33
C MET A 63 17.39 -3.38 -13.46
N PHE A 64 17.94 -3.37 -14.68
CA PHE A 64 17.22 -2.85 -15.83
C PHE A 64 15.91 -3.61 -16.13
N LEU A 65 15.94 -4.95 -16.06
CA LEU A 65 14.74 -5.76 -16.23
C LEU A 65 13.68 -5.44 -15.17
N LEU A 66 14.07 -5.25 -13.91
CA LEU A 66 13.16 -4.83 -12.84
C LEU A 66 12.54 -3.44 -13.11
N ALA A 67 13.30 -2.53 -13.71
CA ALA A 67 12.82 -1.20 -14.10
C ALA A 67 11.73 -1.28 -15.19
N MET A 68 11.93 -2.17 -16.16
CA MET A 68 11.05 -2.36 -17.31
C MET A 68 9.89 -3.33 -17.04
N TYR A 69 10.00 -4.17 -16.02
CA TYR A 69 9.01 -5.20 -15.75
C TYR A 69 7.70 -4.61 -15.23
N GLU A 70 6.65 -4.88 -15.98
CA GLU A 70 5.28 -4.58 -15.62
C GLU A 70 4.43 -5.80 -15.95
N LYS A 71 3.81 -6.38 -14.92
CA LYS A 71 2.88 -7.51 -15.11
C LYS A 71 1.47 -6.97 -14.99
N ASN A 72 0.68 -7.11 -16.05
CA ASN A 72 -0.72 -6.64 -16.08
C ASN A 72 -0.88 -5.14 -15.71
N GLY A 73 0.10 -4.30 -16.08
CA GLY A 73 0.12 -2.88 -15.73
C GLY A 73 0.48 -2.58 -14.27
N GLN A 74 0.79 -3.60 -13.46
CA GLN A 74 1.26 -3.43 -12.08
C GLN A 74 2.79 -3.56 -12.01
N PRO A 75 3.47 -2.62 -11.33
CA PRO A 75 4.90 -2.71 -11.08
C PRO A 75 5.20 -3.73 -9.98
N LEU A 76 6.41 -4.30 -9.99
CA LEU A 76 6.86 -5.29 -9.00
C LEU A 76 6.73 -4.80 -7.56
N GLU A 77 6.98 -3.52 -7.31
CA GLU A 77 6.87 -2.93 -5.98
C GLU A 77 5.45 -3.05 -5.39
N VAL A 78 4.43 -2.89 -6.23
CA VAL A 78 3.03 -3.07 -5.83
C VAL A 78 2.74 -4.54 -5.54
N ILE A 79 3.28 -5.45 -6.37
CA ILE A 79 3.13 -6.89 -6.18
C ILE A 79 3.79 -7.33 -4.86
N ILE A 80 5.01 -6.86 -4.59
CA ILE A 80 5.74 -7.14 -3.35
C ILE A 80 4.98 -6.57 -2.16
N ARG A 81 4.49 -5.33 -2.24
CA ARG A 81 3.68 -4.74 -1.18
C ARG A 81 2.42 -5.55 -0.90
N GLN A 82 1.70 -5.99 -1.93
CA GLN A 82 0.54 -6.86 -1.77
C GLN A 82 0.90 -8.19 -1.13
N PHE A 83 2.02 -8.79 -1.54
CA PHE A 83 2.52 -10.03 -0.96
C PHE A 83 2.84 -9.86 0.54
N VAL A 84 3.51 -8.77 0.91
CA VAL A 84 3.84 -8.44 2.30
C VAL A 84 2.58 -8.15 3.11
N GLU A 85 1.64 -7.38 2.56
CA GLU A 85 0.37 -7.07 3.23
C GLU A 85 -0.43 -8.34 3.52
N VAL A 86 -0.52 -9.26 2.56
CA VAL A 86 -1.29 -10.51 2.72
C VAL A 86 -0.58 -11.49 3.65
N LYS A 87 0.76 -11.56 3.60
CA LYS A 87 1.50 -12.57 4.35
C LYS A 87 1.83 -12.16 5.78
N PHE A 88 2.07 -10.87 6.03
CA PHE A 88 2.59 -10.39 7.32
C PHE A 88 1.68 -9.40 8.04
N LEU A 89 1.06 -8.44 7.34
CA LEU A 89 0.32 -7.36 8.01
C LEU A 89 -1.13 -7.74 8.32
N ARG A 90 -1.82 -8.39 7.38
CA ARG A 90 -3.25 -8.66 7.53
C ARG A 90 -3.46 -9.98 8.28
N PRO A 91 -4.27 -9.98 9.37
CA PRO A 91 -4.63 -11.22 10.05
C PRO A 91 -5.39 -12.13 9.09
N LYS A 92 -5.07 -13.43 9.15
CA LYS A 92 -5.62 -14.44 8.23
C LYS A 92 -7.11 -14.66 8.45
N GLU A 93 -7.55 -14.50 9.70
CA GLU A 93 -8.96 -14.47 10.04
C GLU A 93 -9.52 -13.07 9.78
N ARG A 94 -10.49 -13.01 8.87
CA ARG A 94 -11.33 -11.82 8.65
C ARG A 94 -12.66 -12.07 9.35
N PRO A 95 -12.77 -11.87 10.68
CA PRO A 95 -14.04 -12.01 11.36
C PRO A 95 -15.03 -11.01 10.74
N TYR A 96 -16.10 -11.53 10.17
CA TYR A 96 -17.18 -10.71 9.63
C TYR A 96 -17.87 -9.99 10.79
N GLN A 97 -17.56 -8.71 10.97
CA GLN A 97 -18.30 -7.86 11.89
C GLN A 97 -19.38 -7.13 11.12
N THR A 98 -20.63 -7.54 11.33
CA THR A 98 -21.79 -6.84 10.81
C THR A 98 -22.19 -5.75 11.79
N ASN A 99 -22.13 -4.49 11.37
CA ASN A 99 -22.69 -3.40 12.15
C ASN A 99 -24.22 -3.35 11.90
N ASN A 100 -24.95 -4.19 12.63
CA ASN A 100 -26.39 -4.35 12.46
C ASN A 100 -27.16 -3.19 13.11
N PHE A 101 -28.00 -2.50 12.34
CA PHE A 101 -28.87 -1.43 12.84
C PHE A 101 -29.72 -1.86 14.05
N TYR A 102 -30.27 -3.07 14.02
CA TYR A 102 -31.04 -3.64 15.14
C TYR A 102 -30.23 -3.78 16.44
N THR A 103 -28.92 -3.99 16.35
CA THR A 103 -28.07 -4.07 17.55
C THR A 103 -27.89 -2.71 18.24
N ALA A 104 -27.93 -1.62 17.48
CA ALA A 104 -27.94 -0.26 18.03
C ALA A 104 -29.27 0.05 18.72
N LEU A 105 -30.40 -0.30 18.10
CA LEU A 105 -31.74 -0.17 18.71
C LEU A 105 -31.84 -0.95 20.03
N ALA A 106 -31.38 -2.21 20.05
CA ALA A 106 -31.41 -3.04 21.25
C ALA A 106 -30.53 -2.50 22.39
N ARG A 107 -29.47 -1.74 22.09
CA ARG A 107 -28.67 -1.02 23.10
C ARG A 107 -29.44 0.18 23.65
N GLN A 108 -30.11 0.94 22.79
CA GLN A 108 -30.93 2.08 23.20
C GLN A 108 -32.06 1.66 24.16
N GLU A 109 -32.76 0.56 23.84
CA GLU A 109 -33.83 0.05 24.70
C GLU A 109 -33.33 -0.39 26.09
N ARG A 110 -32.12 -0.96 26.19
CA ARG A 110 -31.54 -1.33 27.49
C ARG A 110 -31.22 -0.11 28.32
N LEU A 111 -30.59 0.90 27.71
CA LEU A 111 -30.28 2.17 28.36
C LEU A 111 -31.55 2.83 28.88
N ASP A 112 -32.62 2.86 28.08
CA ASP A 112 -33.90 3.45 28.50
C ASP A 112 -34.53 2.69 29.69
N LYS A 113 -34.42 1.36 29.72
CA LYS A 113 -34.89 0.54 30.86
C LYS A 113 -34.07 0.80 32.12
N GLU A 114 -32.75 0.90 32.00
CA GLU A 114 -31.85 1.21 33.11
C GLU A 114 -32.13 2.61 33.69
N VAL A 115 -32.27 3.63 32.84
CA VAL A 115 -32.63 4.99 33.25
C VAL A 115 -33.97 4.99 33.98
N ARG A 116 -35.00 4.32 33.44
CA ARG A 116 -36.31 4.20 34.10
C ARG A 116 -36.22 3.51 35.47
N ALA A 117 -35.41 2.46 35.59
CA ALA A 117 -35.19 1.76 36.85
C ALA A 117 -34.51 2.66 37.89
N ILE A 118 -33.49 3.42 37.50
CA ILE A 118 -32.80 4.38 38.36
C ILE A 118 -33.75 5.48 38.83
N VAL A 119 -34.53 6.07 37.92
CA VAL A 119 -35.52 7.12 38.26
C VAL A 119 -36.57 6.59 39.24
N LYS A 120 -37.07 5.37 39.01
CA LYS A 120 -38.06 4.73 39.90
C LYS A 120 -37.47 4.38 41.27
N GLY A 121 -36.20 3.97 41.33
CA GLY A 121 -35.47 3.72 42.57
C GLY A 121 -35.21 4.99 43.37
N LYS A 122 -34.88 6.10 42.69
CA LYS A 122 -34.62 7.40 43.31
C LYS A 122 -35.87 8.11 43.85
N GLY A 123 -37.06 7.73 43.36
CA GLY A 123 -38.36 8.23 43.85
C GLY A 123 -38.91 7.52 45.09
N LYS A 124 -38.21 6.50 45.61
CA LYS A 124 -38.60 5.70 46.79
C LYS A 124 -37.78 6.03 48.04
N ASP A 125 -37.37 7.29 48.22
CA ASP A 125 -36.89 7.77 49.51
C ASP A 125 -38.11 8.05 50.42
N PRO A 126 -38.36 7.25 51.48
CA PRO A 126 -39.43 7.53 52.40
C PRO A 126 -39.00 8.75 53.23
N LYS A 127 -39.55 9.94 52.90
CA LYS A 127 -39.44 11.10 53.79
C LYS A 127 -39.85 10.67 55.20
N GLN A 128 -38.87 10.67 56.10
CA GLN A 128 -39.04 10.54 57.55
C GLN A 128 -40.19 11.46 57.98
N LYS A 129 -41.25 10.87 58.52
CA LYS A 129 -42.32 11.61 59.21
C LYS A 129 -41.72 12.19 60.49
N ALA A 130 -41.71 13.52 60.56
CA ALA A 130 -41.55 14.28 61.80
C ALA A 130 -42.83 14.19 62.64
#